data_AF-A0A7X0IA34-F1
#
_entry.id   AF-A0A7X0IA34-F1
#
_cell.length_a   1.000
_cell.length_b   1.000
_cell.length_c   1.000
_cell.angle_alpha   90.00
_cell.angle_beta   90.00
_cell.angle_gamma   90.00
#
_symmetry.space_group_name_H-M   'P 1'
#
loop_
_entity.id
_entity.type
_entity.pdbx_description
1 polymer ?
#
loop_
_entity_poly.entity_id
_entity_poly.type
_entity_poly.pdbx_seq_one_letter_code
_entity_poly.pdbx_strand_id
1 'polypeptide(L)' 'MRLDTLITTKAVLDLHSLLAKDSTFYGDLFPHVVQWRGEMYLEDGLHRALRAALHQRSVLHARVLDVDASAEQGPGSE' A
#
# COMPACT_ATOMS: atom_id res chain seq x y z
N MET A 1 6.74 -3.00 6.85
CA MET A 1 5.76 -2.20 7.62
C MET A 1 4.77 -3.12 8.31
N ARG A 2 4.17 -2.69 9.43
CA ARG A 2 3.12 -3.45 10.09
C ARG A 2 1.77 -3.16 9.44
N LEU A 3 0.88 -4.14 9.42
CA LEU A 3 -0.46 -3.99 8.83
C LEU A 3 -1.38 -3.11 9.67
N ASP A 4 -1.25 -3.17 10.99
CA ASP A 4 -2.07 -2.42 11.94
C ASP A 4 -1.76 -0.93 11.98
N THR A 5 -0.70 -0.48 11.33
CA THR A 5 -0.34 0.93 11.19
C THR A 5 -0.85 1.53 9.88
N LEU A 6 -1.61 0.79 9.06
CA LEU A 6 -2.07 1.24 7.75
C LEU A 6 -3.51 1.73 7.80
N ILE A 7 -3.74 2.92 7.23
CA ILE A 7 -5.06 3.48 6.96
C ILE A 7 -5.46 3.10 5.53
N THR A 8 -6.59 2.40 5.37
CA THR A 8 -7.08 2.03 4.04
C THR A 8 -7.73 3.22 3.34
N THR A 9 -7.35 3.49 2.09
CA THR A 9 -8.00 4.52 1.25
C THR A 9 -9.21 3.99 0.48
N LYS A 10 -9.33 2.67 0.35
CA LYS A 10 -10.43 1.97 -0.35
C LYS A 10 -11.31 1.24 0.67
N ALA A 11 -12.62 1.46 0.62
CA ALA A 11 -13.60 0.83 1.51
C ALA A 11 -14.11 -0.52 0.98
N VAL A 12 -14.02 -0.74 -0.34
CA VAL A 12 -14.54 -1.93 -1.01
C VAL A 12 -13.39 -2.72 -1.61
N LEU A 13 -13.40 -4.03 -1.39
CA LEU A 13 -12.50 -4.98 -2.02
C LEU A 13 -13.33 -5.98 -2.83
N ASP A 14 -12.89 -6.24 -4.06
CA ASP A 14 -13.45 -7.30 -4.87
C ASP A 14 -12.89 -8.67 -4.46
N LEU A 15 -13.79 -9.54 -4.01
CA LEU A 15 -13.46 -10.90 -3.56
C LEU A 15 -13.01 -11.81 -4.70
N HIS A 16 -13.50 -11.61 -5.92
CA HIS A 16 -13.05 -12.38 -7.09
C HIS A 16 -11.58 -12.10 -7.37
N SER A 17 -11.20 -10.83 -7.34
CA SER A 17 -9.80 -10.40 -7.45
C SER A 17 -8.91 -11.00 -6.35
N LEU A 18 -9.40 -11.09 -5.10
CA LEU A 18 -8.63 -11.66 -3.98
C LEU A 18 -8.38 -13.17 -4.14
N LEU A 19 -9.37 -13.92 -4.63
CA LEU A 19 -9.33 -15.38 -4.73
C LEU A 19 -8.75 -15.89 -6.05
N ALA A 20 -8.52 -15.01 -7.02
CA ALA A 20 -7.98 -15.37 -8.33
C ALA A 20 -6.58 -15.99 -8.21
N LYS A 21 -6.42 -17.19 -8.79
CA LYS A 21 -5.12 -17.90 -8.86
C LYS A 21 -4.07 -17.15 -9.68
N ASP A 22 -4.51 -16.31 -10.63
CA ASP A 22 -3.67 -15.58 -11.57
C ASP A 22 -3.34 -14.14 -11.14
N SER A 23 -3.73 -13.73 -9.92
CA SER A 23 -3.64 -12.34 -9.43
C SER A 23 -2.21 -11.80 -9.23
N THR A 24 -1.18 -12.50 -9.72
CA THR A 24 0.20 -11.99 -9.72
C THR A 24 0.53 -11.04 -10.87
N PHE A 25 -0.33 -10.83 -11.87
CA PHE A 25 0.21 -10.41 -13.18
C PHE A 25 0.10 -8.95 -13.66
N TYR A 26 -0.62 -8.03 -12.99
CA TYR A 26 -0.64 -6.63 -13.46
C TYR A 26 -0.49 -5.64 -12.31
N GLY A 27 0.74 -5.17 -12.11
CA GLY A 27 1.01 -3.97 -11.32
C GLY A 27 1.56 -4.26 -9.93
N ASP A 28 2.89 -4.24 -9.84
CA ASP A 28 3.71 -4.14 -8.63
C ASP A 28 3.72 -5.32 -7.63
N LEU A 29 4.92 -5.78 -7.29
CA LEU A 29 5.18 -6.82 -6.29
C LEU A 29 4.82 -6.34 -4.87
N PHE A 30 4.82 -5.04 -4.67
CA PHE A 30 4.67 -4.38 -3.39
C PHE A 30 3.41 -3.52 -3.37
N PRO A 31 2.70 -3.41 -2.24
CA PRO A 31 1.68 -2.38 -2.10
C PRO A 31 2.31 -0.99 -2.13
N HIS A 32 1.51 0.01 -2.52
CA HIS A 32 1.92 1.40 -2.49
C HIS A 32 1.30 2.09 -1.28
N VAL A 33 2.14 2.74 -0.49
CA VAL A 33 1.77 3.45 0.72
C VAL A 33 2.23 4.89 0.63
N VAL A 34 1.36 5.80 1.00
CA VAL A 34 1.63 7.24 1.06
C VAL A 34 1.75 7.63 2.52
N GLN A 35 2.90 8.18 2.90
CA GLN A 35 3.09 8.83 4.18
C GLN A 35 2.69 10.29 4.06
N TRP A 36 1.75 10.72 4.89
CA TRP A 36 1.28 12.10 4.93
C TRP A 36 0.93 12.49 6.36
N ARG A 37 1.53 13.58 6.84
CA ARG A 37 1.36 14.10 8.20
C ARG A 37 1.62 13.06 9.29
N GLY A 38 2.62 12.21 9.06
CA GLY A 38 3.02 11.15 10.01
C GLY A 38 2.15 9.88 9.98
N GLU A 39 1.09 9.85 9.17
CA GLU A 39 0.20 8.70 9.03
C GLU A 39 0.47 7.94 7.72
N MET A 40 0.18 6.64 7.70
CA MET A 40 0.49 5.74 6.59
C MET A 40 -0.79 5.28 5.87
N TYR A 41 -1.00 5.77 4.66
CA TYR A 41 -2.18 5.50 3.84
C TYR A 41 -1.88 4.45 2.78
N LEU A 42 -2.62 3.34 2.80
CA LEU A 42 -2.54 2.31 1.78
C LEU A 42 -3.28 2.77 0.52
N GLU A 43 -2.55 3.33 -0.43
CA GLU A 43 -3.08 3.83 -1.71
C GLU A 43 -3.44 2.66 -2.64
N ASP A 44 -2.56 1.66 -2.73
CA ASP A 44 -2.81 0.47 -3.54
C ASP A 44 -2.26 -0.81 -2.92
N GLY A 45 -2.77 -1.96 -3.38
CA GLY A 45 -2.38 -3.27 -2.87
C GLY A 45 -3.18 -3.74 -1.65
N LEU A 46 -4.40 -3.23 -1.46
CA LEU A 46 -5.34 -3.67 -0.40
C LEU A 46 -5.53 -5.20 -0.38
N HIS A 47 -5.65 -5.83 -1.55
CA HIS A 47 -5.77 -7.28 -1.66
C HIS A 47 -4.52 -8.00 -1.13
N ARG A 48 -3.31 -7.45 -1.32
CA ARG A 48 -2.06 -8.04 -0.82
C ARG A 48 -1.98 -7.90 0.70
N ALA A 49 -2.34 -6.73 1.23
CA ALA A 49 -2.40 -6.47 2.66
C ALA A 49 -3.40 -7.41 3.36
N LEU A 50 -4.62 -7.53 2.81
CA LEU A 50 -5.64 -8.45 3.31
C LEU A 50 -5.18 -9.91 3.22
N ARG A 51 -4.61 -10.32 2.09
CA ARG A 51 -4.06 -11.68 1.92
C ARG A 51 -2.95 -11.98 2.92
N ALA A 52 -2.06 -11.01 3.18
CA ALA A 52 -1.03 -11.16 4.21
C ALA A 52 -1.64 -11.35 5.61
N ALA A 53 -2.64 -10.53 5.96
CA ALA A 53 -3.37 -10.64 7.23
C ALA A 53 -4.04 -12.03 7.38
N LEU A 54 -4.74 -12.50 6.35
CA LEU A 54 -5.40 -13.81 6.34
C LEU A 54 -4.40 -14.96 6.49
N HIS A 55 -3.19 -14.83 5.97
CA HIS A 55 -2.09 -15.77 6.16
C HIS A 55 -1.31 -15.57 7.47
N GLN A 56 -1.87 -14.86 8.45
CA GLN A 56 -1.26 -14.61 9.76
C GLN A 56 0.09 -13.86 9.69
N ARG A 57 0.32 -13.09 8.62
CA ARG A 57 1.49 -12.21 8.52
C ARG A 57 1.08 -10.82 8.98
N SER A 58 1.73 -10.31 10.03
CA SER A 58 1.50 -8.97 10.58
C SER A 58 2.30 -7.87 9.86
N VAL A 59 3.20 -8.26 8.96
CA VAL A 59 4.10 -7.36 8.23
C VAL A 59 4.09 -7.64 6.73
N LEU A 60 4.33 -6.59 5.95
CA LEU A 60 4.58 -6.66 4.52
C LEU A 60 5.66 -5.67 4.07
N HIS A 61 6.26 -5.96 2.92
CA HIS A 61 7.05 -4.99 2.17
C HIS A 61 6.12 -4.15 1.30
N ALA A 62 6.36 -2.84 1.26
CA ALA A 62 5.62 -1.90 0.44
C ALA A 62 6.53 -0.76 0.00
N ARG A 63 6.19 -0.12 -1.12
CA ARG A 63 6.81 1.12 -1.57
C ARG A 63 6.16 2.28 -0.82
N VAL A 64 6.98 3.19 -0.30
CA VAL A 64 6.50 4.33 0.48
C VAL A 64 6.84 5.62 -0.26
N LEU A 65 5.83 6.43 -0.53
CA LEU A 65 5.97 7.81 -0.96
C LEU A 65 5.81 8.71 0.26
N ASP A 66 6.86 9.47 0.62
CA ASP A 66 6.77 10.50 1.65
C ASP A 66 6.43 11.84 1.00
N VAL A 67 5.19 12.29 1.21
CA VAL A 67 4.68 13.53 0.60
C VAL A 67 5.26 14.76 1.27
N ASP A 68 5.48 14.71 2.58
CA ASP A 68 6.01 15.85 3.33
C ASP A 68 7.47 16.09 2.94
N ALA A 69 8.27 15.02 2.79
CA ALA A 69 9.63 15.10 2.27
C ALA A 69 9.71 15.50 0.78
N SER A 70 8.71 15.13 -0.02
CA SER A 70 8.65 15.51 -1.44
C SER A 70 8.20 16.96 -1.65
N ALA A 71 7.35 17.50 -0.77
CA ALA A 71 6.90 18.89 -0.82
C ALA A 71 8.02 19.90 -0.49
N GLU A 72 8.99 19.50 0.33
CA GLU A 72 10.21 20.27 0.59
C GLU A 72 11.16 20.32 -0.62
N GLN A 73 10.99 19.40 -1.59
CA GLN A 73 11.80 19.27 -2.81
C GLN A 73 11.14 19.95 -4.04
N GLY A 74 10.49 21.11 -3.84
CA GLY A 74 9.74 21.82 -4.88
C GLY A 74 10.52 22.02 -6.20
N PRO A 75 9.82 22.30 -7.33
CA PRO A 75 10.41 22.38 -8.67
C PRO A 75 11.34 23.59 -8.76
N GLY A 76 12.61 23.40 -8.41
CA GLY A 76 13.59 24.48 -8.23
C GLY A 76 15.04 24.02 -8.30
N SER A 77 15.32 22.90 -8.97
CA SER A 77 16.67 22.50 -9.31
C SER A 77 16.71 21.80 -10.68
N GLU A 78 16.51 22.59 -11.73
CA GLU A 78 17.35 22.70 -12.95
C GLU A 78 16.71 23.64 -13.98
#